data_AF-A0A395YHU3-F1
#
_entry.id   AF-A0A395YHU3-F1
#
_cell.length_a   1.000
_cell.length_b   1.000
_cell.length_c   1.000
_cell.angle_alpha   90.00
_cell.angle_beta   90.00
_cell.angle_gamma   90.00
#
_symmetry.space_group_name_H-M   'P 1'
#
loop_
_entity.id
_entity.type
_entity.pdbx_description
1 polymer ?
#
loop_
_entity_poly.entity_id
_entity_poly.type
_entity_poly.pdbx_seq_one_letter_code
_entity_poly.pdbx_strand_id
1 'polypeptide(L)'
;MITFQLAVAGDLPDDQKIYQQIDELIGQIKGYLFLEKSGKGSAIRMLASPAYTESRWKDRAKLGDFPLQVCCLDKAVEEWSGECESLVRLDSPLRSIAGEWLCSQSDLLLIVWNESLTEFKGATWELIQMAHRKKTPCVWISSETNQIYWSQETYFDKYGPNRLRNLCESLNSEEVKPNCQTGERSPLIDLGARLQQNFLRKHKAQAGKMPADFDILLKEGFDFSDQDSVKKEVHIALLRQFQKFDQSAIELSDRYRAVIYWRAILPMITTVFLAIGFYAETLFSYAYLPAAGISPWAVLAGAGFLVHGLLNLYVYGLSRDKKVQQWHQGFLNDRYIAEMFRVFLHFIPYGVSLDIRKLSGKNREIYNLARGVIREVHPCSMNVDQKDTEELLNHVSEMLKDQVAYHQESAARYGRVADSLEKWNKWIFSIGFVVVILRAVLQFAIVYMPLSGSSNGISTTSFVRSFANMAALLLPAWASYFSSKLGQCNYRYHSRNHERMGAQLSEELDRVQQLQDLEHGVPLEIINTVAEELAEIMLVEDTSAWYDKISASAVTKM
;
A
#
# COMPACT_ATOMS: atom_id res chain seq x y z
N MET A 1 -26.14 8.44 -6.09
CA MET A 1 -26.19 9.46 -7.16
C MET A 1 -24.75 9.68 -7.60
N ILE A 2 -24.44 9.72 -8.91
CA ILE A 2 -23.08 10.02 -9.37
C ILE A 2 -22.96 11.52 -9.55
N THR A 3 -22.03 12.15 -8.84
CA THR A 3 -21.71 13.57 -9.02
C THR A 3 -20.46 13.72 -9.87
N PHE A 4 -20.58 14.35 -11.03
CA PHE A 4 -19.49 14.72 -11.91
C PHE A 4 -19.06 16.15 -11.61
N GLN A 5 -17.77 16.35 -11.31
CA GLN A 5 -17.23 17.66 -10.95
C GLN A 5 -16.62 18.31 -12.19
N LEU A 6 -17.27 19.34 -12.72
CA LEU A 6 -16.83 20.09 -13.89
C LEU A 6 -16.24 21.43 -13.44
N ALA A 7 -14.92 21.56 -13.46
CA ALA A 7 -14.31 22.87 -13.24
C ALA A 7 -14.43 23.72 -14.50
N VAL A 8 -14.73 25.01 -14.34
CA VAL A 8 -14.88 25.97 -15.45
C VAL A 8 -13.91 27.14 -15.29
N ALA A 9 -13.28 27.57 -16.37
CA ALA A 9 -12.30 28.66 -16.35
C ALA A 9 -12.21 29.40 -17.69
N GLY A 10 -11.53 30.55 -17.63
CA GLY A 10 -11.31 31.45 -18.76
C GLY A 10 -12.47 32.39 -19.05
N ASP A 11 -12.29 33.19 -20.09
CA ASP A 11 -13.21 34.25 -20.50
C ASP A 11 -14.36 33.66 -21.32
N LEU A 12 -15.60 33.96 -20.93
CA LEU A 12 -16.80 33.46 -21.60
C LEU A 12 -17.37 34.58 -22.49
N PRO A 13 -16.97 34.65 -23.77
CA PRO A 13 -17.46 35.69 -24.67
C PRO A 13 -18.94 35.52 -24.94
N ASP A 14 -19.59 36.60 -25.36
CA ASP A 14 -21.00 36.58 -25.76
C ASP A 14 -21.13 36.03 -27.19
N ASP A 15 -20.81 34.75 -27.36
CA ASP A 15 -20.84 34.03 -28.64
C ASP A 15 -21.77 32.81 -28.54
N GLN A 16 -22.87 32.85 -29.30
CA GLN A 16 -23.87 31.79 -29.33
C GLN A 16 -23.29 30.41 -29.72
N LYS A 17 -22.26 30.39 -30.57
CA LYS A 17 -21.64 29.15 -31.02
C LYS A 17 -20.86 28.47 -29.90
N ILE A 18 -20.17 29.26 -29.07
CA ILE A 18 -19.44 28.74 -27.89
C ILE A 18 -20.43 28.20 -26.86
N TYR A 19 -21.55 28.90 -26.63
CA TYR A 19 -22.61 28.38 -25.75
C TYR A 19 -23.18 27.04 -26.24
N GLN A 20 -23.42 26.91 -27.55
CA GLN A 20 -23.88 25.63 -28.14
C GLN A 20 -22.85 24.51 -27.92
N GLN A 21 -21.56 24.78 -28.11
CA GLN A 21 -20.50 23.80 -27.87
C GLN A 21 -20.42 23.36 -26.40
N ILE A 22 -20.59 24.30 -25.46
CA ILE A 22 -20.66 23.99 -24.02
C ILE A 22 -21.88 23.10 -23.73
N ASP A 23 -23.04 23.41 -24.29
CA ASP A 23 -24.27 22.61 -24.12
C ASP A 23 -24.14 21.21 -24.69
N GLU A 24 -23.53 21.08 -25.86
CA GLU A 24 -23.24 19.78 -26.47
C GLU A 24 -22.30 18.94 -25.60
N LEU A 25 -21.24 19.54 -25.04
CA LEU A 25 -20.32 18.86 -24.14
C LEU A 25 -21.02 18.39 -22.86
N ILE A 26 -21.79 19.27 -22.22
CA ILE A 26 -22.56 18.95 -21.02
C ILE A 26 -23.61 17.87 -21.32
N GLY A 27 -24.27 17.95 -22.47
CA GLY A 27 -25.22 16.94 -22.95
C GLY A 27 -24.55 15.57 -23.14
N GLN A 28 -23.34 15.53 -23.69
CA GLN A 28 -22.54 14.31 -23.81
C GLN A 28 -22.19 13.74 -22.43
N ILE A 29 -21.75 14.55 -21.47
CA ILE A 29 -21.46 14.13 -20.08
C ILE A 29 -22.72 13.50 -19.47
N LYS A 30 -23.87 14.18 -19.52
CA LYS A 30 -25.14 13.66 -19.00
C LYS A 30 -25.52 12.33 -19.66
N GLY A 31 -25.39 12.25 -20.99
CA GLY A 31 -25.70 11.05 -21.76
C GLY A 31 -24.83 9.85 -21.37
N TYR A 32 -23.51 10.05 -21.27
CA TYR A 32 -22.58 8.97 -20.88
C TYR A 32 -22.78 8.53 -19.43
N LEU A 33 -23.05 9.45 -18.51
CA LEU A 33 -23.35 9.11 -17.11
C LEU A 33 -24.69 8.37 -16.96
N PHE A 34 -25.69 8.66 -17.82
CA PHE A 34 -27.01 8.04 -17.78
C PHE A 34 -27.03 6.64 -18.38
N LEU A 35 -26.36 6.43 -19.52
CA LEU A 35 -26.33 5.15 -20.24
C LEU A 35 -25.71 4.01 -19.42
N GLU A 36 -24.86 4.33 -18.44
CA GLU A 36 -24.08 3.34 -17.69
C GLU A 36 -24.78 2.81 -16.42
N LYS A 37 -25.84 3.45 -15.91
CA LYS A 37 -26.59 2.95 -14.73
C LYS A 37 -28.09 3.15 -14.87
N SER A 38 -28.79 2.07 -15.24
CA SER A 38 -30.24 1.89 -15.19
C SER A 38 -30.83 2.06 -13.76
N GLY A 39 -30.81 3.27 -13.20
CA GLY A 39 -31.59 3.61 -11.99
C GLY A 39 -30.92 4.48 -10.92
N LYS A 40 -29.65 4.90 -11.04
CA LYS A 40 -29.06 5.90 -10.11
C LYS A 40 -28.98 7.25 -10.81
N GLY A 41 -29.59 8.29 -10.24
CA GLY A 41 -29.49 9.66 -10.79
C GLY A 41 -28.05 10.14 -10.91
N SER A 42 -27.77 10.95 -11.93
CA SER A 42 -26.50 11.65 -12.16
C SER A 42 -26.69 13.16 -11.98
N ALA A 43 -25.68 13.83 -11.43
CA ALA A 43 -25.62 15.28 -11.34
C ALA A 43 -24.26 15.79 -11.80
N ILE A 44 -24.26 17.00 -12.35
CA ILE A 44 -23.05 17.76 -12.66
C ILE A 44 -23.00 18.89 -11.65
N ARG A 45 -21.89 18.99 -10.90
CA ARG A 45 -21.57 20.13 -10.05
C ARG A 45 -20.49 20.94 -10.75
N MET A 46 -20.68 22.25 -10.81
CA MET A 46 -19.70 23.17 -11.39
C MET A 46 -18.76 23.68 -10.30
N LEU A 47 -17.46 23.71 -10.61
CA LEU A 47 -16.42 24.28 -9.76
C LEU A 47 -15.85 25.53 -10.43
N ALA A 48 -15.71 26.62 -9.70
CA ALA A 48 -15.16 27.87 -10.22
C ALA A 48 -14.21 28.52 -9.21
N SER A 49 -13.31 29.37 -9.71
CA SER A 49 -12.54 30.28 -8.86
C SER A 49 -12.46 31.64 -9.53
N PRO A 50 -12.77 32.76 -8.85
CA PRO A 50 -12.64 34.10 -9.43
C PRO A 50 -11.21 34.42 -9.88
N ALA A 51 -10.22 33.65 -9.43
CA ALA A 51 -8.83 33.78 -9.83
C ALA A 51 -8.57 33.28 -11.27
N TYR A 52 -9.48 32.46 -11.83
CA TYR A 52 -9.38 31.85 -13.15
C TYR A 52 -10.69 31.87 -13.97
N THR A 53 -11.81 32.27 -13.37
CA THR A 53 -13.15 32.14 -13.94
C THR A 53 -13.85 33.50 -13.97
N GLU A 54 -14.28 33.93 -15.16
CA GLU A 54 -15.08 35.15 -15.33
C GLU A 54 -16.50 35.01 -14.73
N SER A 55 -17.08 36.11 -14.25
CA SER A 55 -18.41 36.12 -13.59
C SER A 55 -19.55 35.59 -14.47
N ARG A 56 -19.44 35.66 -15.80
CA ARG A 56 -20.47 35.10 -16.72
C ARG A 56 -20.68 33.60 -16.57
N TRP A 57 -19.68 32.84 -16.10
CA TRP A 57 -19.85 31.43 -15.79
C TRP A 57 -20.84 31.18 -14.65
N LYS A 58 -20.97 32.14 -13.72
CA LYS A 58 -21.96 32.11 -12.64
C LYS A 58 -23.38 32.15 -13.20
N ASP A 59 -23.64 33.10 -14.10
CA ASP A 59 -24.94 33.22 -14.78
C ASP A 59 -25.27 31.94 -15.55
N ARG A 60 -24.26 31.34 -16.18
CA ARG A 60 -24.41 30.09 -16.91
C ARG A 60 -24.74 28.90 -15.99
N ALA A 61 -24.06 28.77 -14.86
CA ALA A 61 -24.34 27.74 -13.87
C ALA A 61 -25.80 27.83 -13.39
N LYS A 62 -26.27 29.04 -13.10
CA LYS A 62 -27.64 29.33 -12.70
C LYS A 62 -28.67 29.00 -13.78
N LEU A 63 -28.43 29.40 -15.04
CA LEU A 63 -29.30 29.09 -16.17
C LEU A 63 -29.44 27.58 -16.42
N GLY A 64 -28.37 26.83 -16.18
CA GLY A 64 -28.34 25.39 -16.34
C GLY A 64 -28.78 24.58 -15.11
N ASP A 65 -29.15 25.25 -14.02
CA ASP A 65 -29.46 24.66 -12.71
C ASP A 65 -28.35 23.73 -12.20
N PHE A 66 -27.10 24.16 -12.38
CA PHE A 66 -25.93 23.45 -11.88
C PHE A 66 -25.57 23.96 -10.49
N PRO A 67 -25.47 23.07 -9.48
CA PRO A 67 -24.90 23.45 -8.19
C PRO A 67 -23.49 23.98 -8.40
N LEU A 68 -23.22 25.18 -7.90
CA LEU A 68 -21.96 25.90 -8.10
C LEU A 68 -21.18 25.93 -6.79
N GLN A 69 -19.93 25.46 -6.83
CA GLN A 69 -18.99 25.59 -5.73
C GLN A 69 -17.84 26.49 -6.14
N VAL A 70 -17.51 27.45 -5.27
CA VAL A 70 -16.56 28.51 -5.59
C VAL A 70 -15.39 28.50 -4.61
N CYS A 71 -14.17 28.55 -5.14
CA CYS A 71 -12.96 28.73 -4.37
C CYS A 71 -12.45 30.17 -4.50
N CYS A 72 -12.52 30.93 -3.40
CA CYS A 72 -12.08 32.31 -3.32
C CYS A 72 -10.77 32.43 -2.54
N LEU A 73 -9.87 33.27 -3.06
CA LEU A 73 -8.73 33.79 -2.29
C LEU A 73 -9.23 35.01 -1.52
N ASP A 74 -8.78 35.13 -0.26
CA ASP A 74 -8.96 36.13 0.81
C ASP A 74 -9.73 37.46 0.56
N LYS A 75 -9.76 38.01 -0.66
CA LYS A 75 -10.38 39.31 -1.01
C LYS A 75 -11.44 39.27 -2.12
N ALA A 76 -11.74 38.11 -2.73
CA ALA A 76 -12.65 38.00 -3.88
C ALA A 76 -14.07 37.48 -3.52
N VAL A 77 -14.45 37.53 -2.24
CA VAL A 77 -15.63 36.82 -1.70
C VAL A 77 -16.98 37.45 -2.10
N GLU A 78 -17.03 38.77 -2.29
CA GLU A 78 -18.33 39.47 -2.36
C GLU A 78 -19.14 39.15 -3.63
N GLU A 79 -18.50 39.00 -4.79
CA GLU A 79 -19.20 38.86 -6.08
C GLU A 79 -19.85 37.47 -6.28
N TRP A 80 -19.34 36.43 -5.63
CA TRP A 80 -19.76 35.03 -5.84
C TRP A 80 -20.57 34.43 -4.69
N SER A 81 -20.59 35.07 -3.51
CA SER A 81 -21.18 34.54 -2.27
C SER A 81 -22.69 34.27 -2.30
N GLY A 82 -23.46 35.01 -3.12
CA GLY A 82 -24.93 34.97 -3.09
C GLY A 82 -25.61 33.84 -3.88
N GLU A 83 -24.88 33.12 -4.73
CA GLU A 83 -25.47 32.13 -5.67
C GLU A 83 -24.75 30.77 -5.68
N CYS A 84 -23.77 30.56 -4.80
CA CYS A 84 -23.05 29.30 -4.69
C CYS A 84 -23.69 28.35 -3.66
N GLU A 85 -23.69 27.05 -3.95
CA GLU A 85 -24.07 25.98 -3.02
C GLU A 85 -23.06 25.89 -1.86
N SER A 86 -21.78 26.11 -2.17
CA SER A 86 -20.70 26.11 -1.18
C SER A 86 -19.56 27.05 -1.59
N LEU A 87 -18.96 27.68 -0.59
CA LEU A 87 -17.84 28.60 -0.73
C LEU A 87 -16.64 28.07 0.05
N VAL A 88 -15.50 27.98 -0.63
CA VAL A 88 -14.20 27.59 -0.08
C VAL A 88 -13.33 28.84 -0.01
N ARG A 89 -12.73 29.17 1.14
CA ARG A 89 -11.89 30.36 1.31
C ARG A 89 -10.46 29.98 1.65
N LEU A 90 -9.55 30.32 0.76
CA LEU A 90 -8.13 30.07 0.95
C LEU A 90 -7.45 31.34 1.45
N ASP A 91 -6.86 31.25 2.64
CA ASP A 91 -5.98 32.28 3.20
C ASP A 91 -4.60 32.21 2.51
N SER A 92 -4.58 32.66 1.25
CA SER A 92 -3.35 32.81 0.48
C SER A 92 -3.52 33.88 -0.60
N PRO A 93 -2.48 34.70 -0.84
CA PRO A 93 -2.44 35.60 -1.97
C PRO A 93 -2.08 34.90 -3.29
N LEU A 94 -1.66 33.64 -3.26
CA LEU A 94 -1.14 32.92 -4.42
C LEU A 94 -2.25 32.29 -5.24
N ARG A 95 -2.39 32.77 -6.48
CA ARG A 95 -3.34 32.24 -7.47
C ARG A 95 -3.19 30.73 -7.70
N SER A 96 -1.97 30.22 -7.61
CA SER A 96 -1.68 28.81 -7.88
C SER A 96 -2.47 27.86 -6.98
N ILE A 97 -2.73 28.20 -5.70
CA ILE A 97 -3.48 27.31 -4.79
C ILE A 97 -4.92 27.11 -5.27
N ALA A 98 -5.59 28.18 -5.73
CA ALA A 98 -6.94 28.04 -6.28
C ALA A 98 -6.96 27.15 -7.53
N GLY A 99 -5.87 27.15 -8.31
CA GLY A 99 -5.71 26.27 -9.46
C GLY A 99 -5.49 24.81 -9.04
N GLU A 100 -4.69 24.59 -7.99
CA GLU A 100 -4.43 23.26 -7.44
C GLU A 100 -5.72 22.65 -6.89
N TRP A 101 -6.52 23.45 -6.21
CA TRP A 101 -7.84 23.06 -5.74
C TRP A 101 -8.76 22.69 -6.90
N LEU A 102 -8.88 23.54 -7.93
CA LEU A 102 -9.70 23.24 -9.12
C LEU A 102 -9.28 21.94 -9.79
N CYS A 103 -7.97 21.72 -9.98
CA CYS A 103 -7.44 20.51 -10.62
C CYS A 103 -7.67 19.24 -9.79
N SER A 104 -7.54 19.34 -8.47
CA SER A 104 -7.66 18.21 -7.54
C SER A 104 -9.11 17.79 -7.32
N GLN A 105 -10.04 18.74 -7.34
CA GLN A 105 -11.47 18.48 -7.12
C GLN A 105 -12.23 18.08 -8.40
N SER A 106 -11.76 18.51 -9.57
CA SER A 106 -12.47 18.27 -10.84
C SER A 106 -12.22 16.90 -11.47
N ASP A 107 -13.25 16.36 -12.15
CA ASP A 107 -13.12 15.25 -13.09
C ASP A 107 -12.60 15.73 -14.45
N LEU A 108 -13.06 16.91 -14.85
CA LEU A 108 -12.78 17.56 -16.11
C LEU A 108 -12.71 19.06 -15.87
N LEU A 109 -11.71 19.69 -16.46
CA LEU A 109 -11.62 21.13 -16.57
C LEU A 109 -12.12 21.56 -17.95
N LEU A 110 -13.08 22.47 -17.99
CA LEU A 110 -13.60 23.10 -19.20
C LEU A 110 -13.13 24.55 -19.25
N ILE A 111 -12.39 24.89 -20.29
CA ILE A 111 -11.78 26.21 -20.46
C ILE A 111 -12.29 26.84 -21.74
N VAL A 112 -12.64 28.12 -21.68
CA VAL A 112 -12.77 28.96 -22.88
C VAL A 112 -11.57 29.90 -22.92
N TRP A 113 -10.80 29.86 -24.01
CA TRP A 113 -9.58 30.66 -24.12
C TRP A 113 -9.35 31.07 -25.56
N ASN A 114 -8.85 32.30 -25.77
CA ASN A 114 -8.71 32.93 -27.08
C ASN A 114 -7.45 32.52 -27.86
N GLU A 115 -6.66 31.57 -27.35
CA GLU A 115 -5.38 31.11 -27.93
C GLU A 115 -4.32 32.21 -28.15
N SER A 116 -4.50 33.38 -27.55
CA SER A 116 -3.64 34.53 -27.81
C SER A 116 -2.19 34.24 -27.42
N LEU A 117 -1.26 34.46 -28.36
CA LEU A 117 0.17 34.21 -28.16
C LEU A 117 0.79 35.07 -27.04
N THR A 118 0.17 36.21 -26.70
CA THR A 118 0.58 37.03 -25.55
C THR A 118 0.14 36.43 -24.21
N GLU A 119 -0.83 35.53 -24.22
CA GLU A 119 -1.43 34.87 -23.06
C GLU A 119 -0.84 33.49 -22.74
N PHE A 120 0.22 33.04 -23.43
CA PHE A 120 1.12 31.99 -22.89
C PHE A 120 1.84 32.40 -21.58
N LYS A 121 1.42 33.51 -20.97
CA LYS A 121 1.78 34.06 -19.65
C LYS A 121 0.55 34.47 -18.81
N GLY A 122 -0.67 34.10 -19.21
CA GLY A 122 -1.94 34.46 -18.57
C GLY A 122 -2.48 33.40 -17.60
N ALA A 123 -3.49 33.77 -16.80
CA ALA A 123 -4.09 32.90 -15.78
C ALA A 123 -4.64 31.59 -16.37
N THR A 124 -5.24 31.66 -17.56
CA THR A 124 -5.81 30.48 -18.22
C THR A 124 -4.74 29.48 -18.65
N TRP A 125 -3.63 29.96 -19.20
CA TRP A 125 -2.49 29.10 -19.57
C TRP A 125 -1.79 28.51 -18.34
N GLU A 126 -1.68 29.27 -17.25
CA GLU A 126 -1.19 28.77 -15.96
C GLU A 126 -2.04 27.58 -15.47
N LEU A 127 -3.37 27.69 -15.53
CA LEU A 127 -4.26 26.62 -15.15
C LEU A 127 -4.17 25.40 -16.07
N ILE A 128 -4.02 25.60 -17.39
CA ILE A 128 -3.80 24.49 -18.34
C ILE A 128 -2.52 23.73 -18.00
N GLN A 129 -1.41 24.43 -17.72
CA GLN A 129 -0.16 23.80 -17.30
C GLN A 129 -0.30 23.06 -15.97
N MET A 130 -1.10 23.59 -15.06
CA MET A 130 -1.35 22.96 -13.77
C MET A 130 -2.19 21.70 -13.91
N ALA A 131 -3.26 21.74 -14.69
CA ALA A 131 -4.08 20.59 -15.05
C ALA A 131 -3.22 19.50 -15.72
N HIS A 132 -2.28 19.90 -16.58
CA HIS A 132 -1.30 19.01 -17.19
C HIS A 132 -0.42 18.32 -16.14
N ARG A 133 0.19 19.08 -15.22
CA ARG A 133 1.03 18.55 -14.13
C ARG A 133 0.28 17.59 -13.21
N LYS A 134 -0.96 17.94 -12.84
CA LYS A 134 -1.87 17.15 -11.98
C LYS A 134 -2.62 16.05 -12.75
N LYS A 135 -2.35 15.91 -14.06
CA LYS A 135 -3.01 14.95 -14.97
C LYS A 135 -4.55 15.06 -14.96
N THR A 136 -5.07 16.26 -14.71
CA THR A 136 -6.49 16.58 -14.80
C THR A 136 -6.87 16.70 -16.28
N PRO A 137 -7.83 15.90 -16.77
CA PRO A 137 -8.34 16.06 -18.13
C PRO A 137 -8.86 17.47 -18.36
N CYS A 138 -8.47 18.08 -19.47
CA CYS A 138 -8.88 19.43 -19.82
C CYS A 138 -9.48 19.45 -21.23
N VAL A 139 -10.68 20.01 -21.36
CA VAL A 139 -11.28 20.41 -22.63
C VAL A 139 -11.17 21.90 -22.76
N TRP A 140 -10.65 22.36 -23.88
CA TRP A 140 -10.50 23.77 -24.17
C TRP A 140 -11.28 24.12 -25.45
N ILE A 141 -12.12 25.13 -25.37
CA ILE A 141 -12.82 25.75 -26.51
C ILE A 141 -12.10 27.04 -26.87
N SER A 142 -11.58 27.09 -28.09
CA SER A 142 -10.98 28.32 -28.64
C SER A 142 -12.05 29.34 -28.96
N SER A 143 -11.99 30.52 -28.34
CA SER A 143 -12.91 31.60 -28.70
C SER A 143 -12.54 32.30 -30.01
N GLU A 144 -11.32 32.11 -30.52
CA GLU A 144 -10.87 32.69 -31.80
C GLU A 144 -11.22 31.78 -32.98
N THR A 145 -10.89 30.48 -32.88
CA THR A 145 -11.07 29.51 -33.97
C THR A 145 -12.33 28.67 -33.85
N ASN A 146 -13.04 28.74 -32.72
CA ASN A 146 -14.18 27.88 -32.37
C ASN A 146 -13.84 26.37 -32.43
N GLN A 147 -12.55 26.02 -32.35
CA GLN A 147 -12.11 24.63 -32.26
C GLN A 147 -12.15 24.16 -30.81
N ILE A 148 -12.41 22.86 -30.64
CA ILE A 148 -12.39 22.22 -29.33
C ILE A 148 -11.17 21.30 -29.29
N TYR A 149 -10.41 21.40 -28.21
CA TYR A 149 -9.21 20.63 -27.95
C TYR A 149 -9.36 19.80 -26.68
N TRP A 150 -8.64 18.69 -26.64
CA TRP A 150 -8.44 17.86 -25.47
C TRP A 150 -6.97 17.90 -25.07
N SER A 151 -6.70 18.15 -23.80
CA SER A 151 -5.35 18.11 -23.22
C SER A 151 -5.31 17.16 -22.02
N GLN A 152 -4.33 16.25 -22.04
CA GLN A 152 -4.00 15.36 -20.92
C GLN A 152 -2.54 14.88 -21.06
N GLU A 153 -1.82 14.78 -19.94
CA GLU A 153 -0.47 14.21 -19.79
C GLU A 153 0.71 14.84 -20.57
N THR A 154 0.69 14.90 -21.92
CA THR A 154 1.85 15.33 -22.73
C THR A 154 1.51 15.97 -24.07
N TYR A 155 0.26 15.91 -24.54
CA TYR A 155 -0.16 16.48 -25.83
C TYR A 155 -1.55 17.13 -25.72
N PHE A 156 -1.74 18.20 -26.49
CA PHE A 156 -3.07 18.67 -26.87
C PHE A 156 -3.39 18.15 -28.28
N ASP A 157 -4.66 17.83 -28.50
CA ASP A 157 -5.15 17.32 -29.78
C ASP A 157 -6.59 17.81 -30.00
N LYS A 158 -7.10 17.68 -31.21
CA LYS A 158 -8.51 17.98 -31.48
C LYS A 158 -9.42 17.09 -30.64
N TYR A 159 -10.49 17.69 -30.12
CA TYR A 159 -11.46 16.98 -29.32
C TYR A 159 -12.13 15.84 -30.09
N GLY A 160 -12.22 14.68 -29.45
CA GLY A 160 -12.94 13.51 -29.94
C GLY A 160 -13.88 12.98 -28.85
N PRO A 161 -15.18 12.76 -29.12
CA PRO A 161 -16.16 12.33 -28.13
C PRO A 161 -15.79 11.04 -27.37
N ASN A 162 -15.03 10.14 -28.02
CA ASN A 162 -14.56 8.90 -27.39
C ASN A 162 -13.69 9.14 -26.16
N ARG A 163 -12.93 10.23 -26.09
CA ARG A 163 -12.10 10.54 -24.91
C ARG A 163 -12.96 10.90 -23.71
N LEU A 164 -13.98 11.72 -23.92
CA LEU A 164 -14.96 12.08 -22.90
C LEU A 164 -15.76 10.85 -22.46
N ARG A 165 -16.18 10.01 -23.40
CA ARG A 165 -16.84 8.73 -23.09
C ARG A 165 -15.96 7.86 -22.20
N ASN A 166 -14.71 7.60 -22.59
CA ASN A 166 -13.77 6.78 -21.82
C ASN A 166 -13.49 7.37 -20.42
N LEU A 167 -13.52 8.70 -20.28
CA LEU A 167 -13.45 9.36 -18.98
C LEU A 167 -14.68 9.03 -18.15
N CYS A 168 -15.89 9.27 -18.66
CA CYS A 168 -17.15 9.02 -17.96
C CYS A 168 -17.34 7.53 -17.59
N GLU A 169 -17.10 6.61 -18.52
CA GLU A 169 -17.13 5.15 -18.28
C GLU A 169 -16.18 4.76 -17.16
N SER A 170 -15.02 5.41 -17.08
CA SER A 170 -14.07 5.09 -16.03
C SER A 170 -14.43 5.55 -14.65
N LEU A 171 -15.34 6.52 -14.54
CA LEU A 171 -15.87 6.93 -13.25
C LEU A 171 -16.86 5.90 -12.67
N ASN A 172 -17.19 4.85 -13.45
CA ASN A 172 -18.13 3.79 -13.10
C ASN A 172 -17.46 2.47 -12.68
N SER A 173 -16.33 2.50 -11.95
CA SER A 173 -15.80 1.23 -11.43
C SER A 173 -16.74 0.59 -10.40
N GLU A 174 -16.73 -0.74 -10.38
CA GLU A 174 -17.35 -1.52 -9.31
C GLU A 174 -16.76 -1.14 -7.95
N GLU A 175 -17.52 -1.40 -6.88
CA GLU A 175 -17.04 -1.20 -5.52
C GLU A 175 -15.79 -2.06 -5.30
N VAL A 176 -14.65 -1.40 -5.06
CA VAL A 176 -13.41 -2.10 -4.70
C VAL A 176 -13.62 -2.73 -3.33
N LYS A 177 -13.65 -4.06 -3.30
CA LYS A 177 -13.80 -4.83 -2.07
C LYS A 177 -12.42 -5.26 -1.56
N PRO A 178 -12.24 -5.35 -0.23
CA PRO A 178 -11.04 -5.95 0.34
C PRO A 178 -10.80 -7.34 -0.22
N ASN A 179 -9.53 -7.68 -0.43
CA ASN A 179 -9.16 -8.95 -1.07
C ASN A 179 -9.46 -10.16 -0.18
N CYS A 180 -9.55 -9.98 1.14
CA CYS A 180 -9.97 -11.05 2.05
C CYS A 180 -11.51 -11.18 2.04
N GLN A 181 -12.02 -12.17 1.30
CA GLN A 181 -13.31 -12.78 1.63
C GLN A 181 -13.06 -13.92 2.62
N THR A 182 -13.85 -13.96 3.68
CA THR A 182 -13.80 -14.94 4.78
C THR A 182 -13.92 -16.38 4.27
N GLY A 183 -12.81 -16.94 3.79
CA GLY A 183 -12.66 -18.35 3.47
C GLY A 183 -12.19 -19.15 4.68
N GLU A 184 -12.60 -20.41 4.75
CA GLU A 184 -12.22 -21.38 5.78
C GLU A 184 -10.70 -21.36 6.04
N ARG A 185 -10.32 -21.19 7.31
CA ARG A 185 -8.92 -21.24 7.72
C ARG A 185 -8.43 -22.68 7.62
N SER A 186 -7.45 -22.92 6.75
CA SER A 186 -6.78 -24.22 6.68
C SER A 186 -6.04 -24.49 8.00
N PRO A 187 -6.23 -25.65 8.66
CA PRO A 187 -5.56 -25.97 9.92
C PRO A 187 -4.02 -26.00 9.80
N LEU A 188 -3.47 -26.21 8.59
CA LEU A 188 -2.04 -26.10 8.34
C LEU A 188 -1.54 -24.65 8.38
N ILE A 189 -2.35 -23.69 7.93
CA ILE A 189 -1.99 -22.27 7.99
C ILE A 189 -1.97 -21.81 9.45
N ASP A 190 -2.98 -22.20 10.24
CA ASP A 190 -3.03 -21.89 11.67
C ASP A 190 -1.84 -22.50 12.44
N LEU A 191 -1.47 -23.74 12.11
CA LEU A 191 -0.28 -24.38 12.69
C LEU A 191 1.00 -23.62 12.30
N GLY A 192 1.12 -23.20 11.04
CA GLY A 192 2.25 -22.41 10.54
C GLY A 192 2.39 -21.07 11.26
N ALA A 193 1.28 -20.36 11.44
CA ALA A 193 1.22 -19.11 12.17
C ALA A 193 1.67 -19.30 13.64
N ARG A 194 1.18 -20.36 14.32
CA ARG A 194 1.62 -20.69 15.69
C ARG A 194 3.12 -21.00 15.78
N LEU A 195 3.66 -21.76 14.83
CA LEU A 195 5.08 -22.08 14.79
C LEU A 195 5.94 -20.83 14.54
N GLN A 196 5.49 -19.95 13.64
CA GLN A 196 6.15 -18.68 13.38
C GLN A 196 6.12 -17.78 14.62
N GLN A 197 4.97 -17.62 15.29
CA GLN A 197 4.85 -16.83 16.50
C GLN A 197 5.77 -17.35 17.62
N ASN A 198 5.84 -18.67 17.80
CA ASN A 198 6.77 -19.29 18.76
C ASN A 198 8.23 -19.02 18.43
N PHE A 199 8.58 -19.08 17.14
CA PHE A 199 9.91 -18.72 16.66
C PHE A 199 10.23 -17.25 16.96
N LEU A 200 9.35 -16.33 16.59
CA LEU A 200 9.51 -14.90 16.89
C LEU A 200 9.63 -14.65 18.40
N ARG A 201 8.85 -15.34 19.24
CA ARG A 201 8.95 -15.28 20.71
C ARG A 201 10.33 -15.69 21.22
N LYS A 202 10.88 -16.79 20.71
CA LYS A 202 12.21 -17.28 21.07
C LYS A 202 13.30 -16.24 20.77
N HIS A 203 13.12 -15.45 19.72
CA HIS A 203 14.04 -14.39 19.31
C HIS A 203 13.70 -13.01 19.90
N LYS A 204 12.76 -12.92 20.87
CA LYS A 204 12.26 -11.65 21.42
C LYS A 204 11.86 -10.67 20.31
N ALA A 205 11.16 -11.21 19.33
CA ALA A 205 10.84 -10.57 18.07
C ALA A 205 9.35 -10.72 17.71
N GLN A 206 8.48 -10.88 18.70
CA GLN A 206 7.04 -10.74 18.49
C GLN A 206 6.73 -9.27 18.16
N ALA A 207 5.71 -9.04 17.34
CA ALA A 207 5.17 -7.69 17.21
C ALA A 207 4.60 -7.31 18.59
N GLY A 208 5.06 -6.19 19.14
CA GLY A 208 4.40 -5.57 20.29
C GLY A 208 2.98 -5.10 19.91
N LYS A 209 2.19 -4.71 20.91
CA LYS A 209 1.05 -3.83 20.64
C LYS A 209 1.64 -2.58 20.00
N MET A 210 1.26 -2.29 18.75
CA MET A 210 1.68 -1.05 18.09
C MET A 210 1.35 0.08 19.06
N PRO A 211 2.32 0.92 19.47
CA PRO A 211 1.98 2.15 20.16
C PRO A 211 1.26 2.99 19.10
N ALA A 212 -0.06 2.81 19.00
CA ALA A 212 -0.97 3.78 18.42
C ALA A 212 -1.40 4.75 19.54
N ASP A 213 -0.42 5.12 20.37
CA ASP A 213 -0.67 5.86 21.59
C ASP A 213 -0.82 7.34 21.23
N PHE A 214 -0.09 7.81 20.21
CA PHE A 214 -0.07 9.20 19.78
C PHE A 214 -1.08 9.51 18.67
N ASP A 215 -1.23 8.70 17.62
CA ASP A 215 -2.15 8.96 16.50
C ASP A 215 -3.62 8.85 16.94
N ILE A 216 -4.16 9.98 17.40
CA ILE A 216 -5.52 10.05 17.93
C ILE A 216 -6.59 9.99 16.84
N LEU A 217 -6.24 10.29 15.58
CA LEU A 217 -7.19 10.26 14.47
C LEU A 217 -7.58 8.83 14.08
N LEU A 218 -6.83 7.82 14.51
CA LEU A 218 -7.20 6.41 14.33
C LEU A 218 -8.17 5.89 15.42
N LYS A 219 -8.47 6.67 16.46
CA LYS A 219 -9.33 6.25 17.58
C LYS A 219 -10.80 6.42 17.25
N GLU A 220 -11.58 5.38 17.54
CA GLU A 220 -13.04 5.45 17.46
C GLU A 220 -13.58 6.48 18.47
N GLY A 221 -14.39 7.42 18.01
CA GLY A 221 -14.97 8.47 18.86
C GLY A 221 -14.10 9.72 19.02
N PHE A 222 -13.02 9.87 18.24
CA PHE A 222 -12.32 11.14 18.09
C PHE A 222 -13.29 12.26 17.67
N ASP A 223 -13.05 13.47 18.17
CA ASP A 223 -13.80 14.67 17.82
C ASP A 223 -12.82 15.84 17.63
N PHE A 224 -13.05 16.64 16.59
CA PHE A 224 -12.24 17.82 16.30
C PHE A 224 -12.47 18.92 17.33
N SER A 225 -11.47 19.79 17.53
CA SER A 225 -11.54 20.84 18.55
C SER A 225 -12.66 21.87 18.32
N ASP A 226 -13.12 22.01 17.08
CA ASP A 226 -14.17 22.94 16.65
C ASP A 226 -15.57 22.29 16.58
N GLN A 227 -15.67 20.97 16.78
CA GLN A 227 -16.89 20.17 16.65
C GLN A 227 -17.60 20.33 15.29
N ASP A 228 -16.85 20.63 14.22
CA ASP A 228 -17.42 20.74 12.88
C ASP A 228 -17.99 19.38 12.42
N SER A 229 -19.31 19.33 12.22
CA SER A 229 -20.02 18.13 11.80
C SER A 229 -19.56 17.59 10.46
N VAL A 230 -19.15 18.48 9.53
CA VAL A 230 -18.67 18.07 8.20
C VAL A 230 -17.28 17.45 8.31
N LYS A 231 -16.36 18.08 9.05
CA LYS A 231 -15.02 17.50 9.32
C LYS A 231 -15.13 16.12 9.95
N LYS A 232 -16.05 15.97 10.92
CA LYS A 232 -16.35 14.70 11.59
C LYS A 232 -16.92 13.64 10.65
N GLU A 233 -17.88 13.99 9.80
CA GLU A 233 -18.43 13.06 8.81
C GLU A 233 -17.36 12.55 7.85
N VAL A 234 -16.50 13.45 7.34
CA VAL A 234 -15.35 13.12 6.47
C VAL A 234 -14.39 12.18 7.17
N HIS A 235 -14.00 12.51 8.41
CA HIS A 235 -13.13 11.67 9.21
C HIS A 235 -13.70 10.26 9.41
N ILE A 236 -14.97 10.13 9.82
CA ILE A 236 -15.62 8.83 10.05
C ILE A 236 -15.64 7.99 8.77
N ALA A 237 -15.94 8.61 7.62
CA ALA A 237 -16.00 7.91 6.35
C ALA A 237 -14.62 7.40 5.91
N LEU A 238 -13.57 8.20 6.05
CA LEU A 238 -12.19 7.81 5.75
C LEU A 238 -11.70 6.73 6.73
N LEU A 239 -12.01 6.87 8.02
CA LEU A 239 -11.62 5.93 9.07
C LEU A 239 -12.21 4.55 8.84
N ARG A 240 -13.49 4.50 8.45
CA ARG A 240 -14.16 3.24 8.10
C ARG A 240 -13.45 2.53 6.94
N GLN A 241 -13.00 3.25 5.92
CA GLN A 241 -12.29 2.65 4.80
C GLN A 241 -10.89 2.20 5.22
N PHE A 242 -10.15 3.02 5.96
CA PHE A 242 -8.87 2.64 6.55
C PHE A 242 -8.98 1.31 7.32
N GLN A 243 -9.89 1.23 8.30
CA GLN A 243 -10.07 0.03 9.12
C GLN A 243 -10.46 -1.20 8.30
N LYS A 244 -11.34 -1.02 7.29
CA LYS A 244 -11.80 -2.09 6.40
C LYS A 244 -10.63 -2.74 5.62
N PHE A 245 -9.74 -1.93 5.07
CA PHE A 245 -8.59 -2.43 4.30
C PHE A 245 -7.42 -2.86 5.18
N ASP A 246 -7.16 -2.16 6.30
CA ASP A 246 -6.08 -2.53 7.23
C ASP A 246 -6.31 -3.90 7.86
N GLN A 247 -7.54 -4.19 8.31
CA GLN A 247 -7.90 -5.50 8.84
C GLN A 247 -7.69 -6.62 7.82
N SER A 248 -8.08 -6.39 6.55
CA SER A 248 -7.88 -7.35 5.47
C SER A 248 -6.39 -7.57 5.18
N ALA A 249 -5.59 -6.50 5.19
CA ALA A 249 -4.15 -6.57 5.02
C ALA A 249 -3.47 -7.38 6.14
N ILE A 250 -3.85 -7.16 7.40
CA ILE A 250 -3.32 -7.92 8.55
C ILE A 250 -3.61 -9.43 8.38
N GLU A 251 -4.83 -9.78 8.04
CA GLU A 251 -5.24 -11.18 7.84
C GLU A 251 -4.50 -11.87 6.69
N LEU A 252 -4.34 -11.19 5.55
CA LEU A 252 -3.61 -11.72 4.41
C LEU A 252 -2.10 -11.83 4.68
N SER A 253 -1.53 -10.85 5.39
CA SER A 253 -0.14 -10.86 5.83
C SER A 253 0.15 -12.08 6.70
N ASP A 254 -0.71 -12.41 7.66
CA ASP A 254 -0.52 -13.56 8.54
C ASP A 254 -0.56 -14.89 7.77
N ARG A 255 -1.53 -15.05 6.85
CA ARG A 255 -1.60 -16.24 5.99
C ARG A 255 -0.36 -16.38 5.11
N TYR A 256 0.05 -15.30 4.47
CA TYR A 256 1.23 -15.26 3.61
C TYR A 256 2.52 -15.60 4.37
N ARG A 257 2.72 -14.98 5.54
CA ARG A 257 3.88 -15.20 6.41
C ARG A 257 3.94 -16.64 6.93
N ALA A 258 2.80 -17.24 7.26
CA ALA A 258 2.72 -18.64 7.67
C ALA A 258 3.16 -19.59 6.54
N VAL A 259 2.75 -19.33 5.29
CA VAL A 259 3.14 -20.14 4.12
C VAL A 259 4.65 -20.02 3.84
N ILE A 260 5.21 -18.81 3.87
CA ILE A 260 6.67 -18.62 3.73
C ILE A 260 7.41 -19.37 4.83
N TYR A 261 6.93 -19.27 6.07
CA TYR A 261 7.55 -19.94 7.19
C TYR A 261 7.54 -21.47 7.01
N TRP A 262 6.42 -22.05 6.56
CA TRP A 262 6.34 -23.47 6.19
C TRP A 262 7.37 -23.86 5.15
N ARG A 263 7.48 -23.09 4.06
CA ARG A 263 8.46 -23.32 2.99
C ARG A 263 9.89 -23.34 3.53
N ALA A 264 10.20 -22.48 4.49
CA ALA A 264 11.52 -22.41 5.08
C ALA A 264 11.87 -23.61 5.99
N ILE A 265 10.87 -24.23 6.64
CA ILE A 265 11.10 -25.33 7.60
C ILE A 265 10.93 -26.74 7.02
N LEU A 266 10.13 -26.89 5.96
CA LEU A 266 9.81 -28.19 5.35
C LEU A 266 11.03 -29.03 4.93
N PRO A 267 12.07 -28.45 4.30
CA PRO A 267 13.28 -29.20 3.95
C PRO A 267 13.97 -29.80 5.17
N MET A 268 14.00 -29.08 6.30
CA MET A 268 14.61 -29.56 7.55
C MET A 268 13.84 -30.74 8.13
N ILE A 269 12.52 -30.60 8.26
CA ILE A 269 11.63 -31.64 8.79
C ILE A 269 11.84 -32.92 7.99
N THR A 270 11.88 -32.79 6.67
CA THR A 270 12.15 -33.87 5.75
C THR A 270 13.47 -34.55 6.04
N THR A 271 14.58 -33.81 6.05
CA THR A 271 15.90 -34.43 6.24
C THR A 271 16.01 -35.11 7.60
N VAL A 272 15.32 -34.61 8.62
CA VAL A 272 15.22 -35.28 9.93
C VAL A 272 14.50 -36.63 9.80
N PHE A 273 13.34 -36.68 9.15
CA PHE A 273 12.62 -37.95 8.92
C PHE A 273 13.43 -38.93 8.08
N LEU A 274 14.13 -38.46 7.05
CA LEU A 274 15.01 -39.28 6.22
C LEU A 274 16.18 -39.87 7.02
N ALA A 275 16.86 -39.03 7.80
CA ALA A 275 17.99 -39.45 8.63
C ALA A 275 17.55 -40.43 9.71
N ILE A 276 16.43 -40.19 10.38
CA ILE A 276 15.87 -41.15 11.34
C ILE A 276 15.54 -42.45 10.61
N GLY A 277 14.83 -42.39 9.49
CA GLY A 277 14.41 -43.57 8.74
C GLY A 277 15.55 -44.49 8.29
N PHE A 278 16.64 -43.92 7.76
CA PHE A 278 17.78 -44.71 7.26
C PHE A 278 18.70 -45.25 8.34
N TYR A 279 18.79 -44.57 9.49
CA TYR A 279 19.82 -44.88 10.51
C TYR A 279 19.25 -45.35 11.85
N ALA A 280 17.95 -45.19 12.10
CA ALA A 280 17.31 -45.63 13.35
C ALA A 280 17.46 -47.13 13.57
N GLU A 281 17.34 -47.96 12.53
CA GLU A 281 17.51 -49.40 12.66
C GLU A 281 18.92 -49.75 13.17
N THR A 282 19.97 -49.18 12.57
CA THR A 282 21.34 -49.45 13.02
C THR A 282 21.63 -48.91 14.42
N LEU A 283 21.06 -47.76 14.78
CA LEU A 283 21.29 -47.10 16.08
C LEU A 283 20.51 -47.76 17.23
N PHE A 284 19.22 -48.05 17.03
CA PHE A 284 18.36 -48.61 18.08
C PHE A 284 18.51 -50.12 18.22
N SER A 285 18.81 -50.85 17.15
CA SER A 285 19.11 -52.27 17.29
C SER A 285 20.43 -52.50 18.03
N TYR A 286 21.45 -51.66 17.86
CA TYR A 286 22.68 -51.71 18.66
C TYR A 286 22.42 -51.43 20.15
N ALA A 287 21.45 -50.56 20.46
CA ALA A 287 21.16 -50.11 21.81
C ALA A 287 20.16 -50.98 22.60
N TYR A 288 19.05 -51.47 22.00
CA TYR A 288 17.96 -52.04 22.82
C TYR A 288 17.09 -53.18 22.22
N LEU A 289 16.94 -53.37 20.90
CA LEU A 289 15.97 -54.37 20.38
C LEU A 289 16.44 -55.13 19.12
N PRO A 290 16.54 -56.47 19.14
CA PRO A 290 16.68 -57.26 17.92
C PRO A 290 15.32 -57.32 17.21
N ALA A 291 15.19 -56.68 16.05
CA ALA A 291 13.95 -56.71 15.28
C ALA A 291 13.96 -57.89 14.31
N ALA A 292 13.18 -58.94 14.63
CA ALA A 292 12.81 -59.97 13.66
C ALA A 292 11.51 -59.53 12.94
N GLY A 293 11.61 -59.06 11.69
CA GLY A 293 10.46 -58.65 10.87
C GLY A 293 10.66 -57.32 10.14
N ILE A 294 9.58 -56.75 9.58
CA ILE A 294 9.59 -55.40 9.00
C ILE A 294 9.91 -54.41 10.12
N SER A 295 11.09 -53.81 10.05
CA SER A 295 11.56 -52.79 10.99
C SER A 295 10.53 -51.67 11.12
N PRO A 296 9.94 -51.43 12.32
CA PRO A 296 9.03 -50.31 12.55
C PRO A 296 9.65 -48.96 12.16
N TRP A 297 10.99 -48.88 12.21
CA TRP A 297 11.78 -47.73 11.79
C TRP A 297 11.82 -47.54 10.27
N ALA A 298 11.90 -48.64 9.50
CA ALA A 298 11.78 -48.58 8.05
C ALA A 298 10.37 -48.18 7.61
N VAL A 299 9.33 -48.58 8.35
CA VAL A 299 7.96 -48.10 8.13
C VAL A 299 7.85 -46.60 8.42
N LEU A 300 8.43 -46.13 9.52
CA LEU A 300 8.54 -44.70 9.83
C LEU A 300 9.33 -43.90 8.76
N ALA A 301 10.40 -44.50 8.21
CA ALA A 301 11.16 -43.94 7.10
C ALA A 301 10.28 -43.74 5.86
N GLY A 302 9.59 -44.81 5.45
CA GLY A 302 8.69 -44.80 4.30
C GLY A 302 7.54 -43.81 4.49
N ALA A 303 6.96 -43.74 5.68
CA ALA A 303 5.97 -42.74 6.04
C ALA A 303 6.54 -41.31 5.96
N GLY A 304 7.77 -41.09 6.43
CA GLY A 304 8.46 -39.80 6.35
C GLY A 304 8.71 -39.35 4.90
N PHE A 305 9.14 -40.26 4.02
CA PHE A 305 9.28 -40.01 2.58
C PHE A 305 7.95 -39.68 1.91
N LEU A 306 6.88 -40.42 2.25
CA LEU A 306 5.55 -40.17 1.72
C LEU A 306 5.01 -38.82 2.17
N VAL A 307 5.13 -38.51 3.47
CA VAL A 307 4.75 -37.20 4.04
C VAL A 307 5.55 -36.08 3.38
N HIS A 308 6.84 -36.26 3.13
CA HIS A 308 7.64 -35.28 2.39
C HIS A 308 7.13 -35.06 0.97
N GLY A 309 6.91 -36.14 0.21
CA GLY A 309 6.41 -36.06 -1.16
C GLY A 309 5.05 -35.36 -1.22
N LEU A 310 4.14 -35.71 -0.30
CA LEU A 310 2.82 -35.09 -0.19
C LEU A 310 2.88 -33.62 0.23
N LEU A 311 3.74 -33.25 1.19
CA LEU A 311 3.90 -31.87 1.62
C LEU A 311 4.53 -31.00 0.53
N ASN A 312 5.54 -31.50 -0.19
CA ASN A 312 6.12 -30.80 -1.33
C ASN A 312 5.11 -30.65 -2.46
N LEU A 313 4.35 -31.70 -2.78
CA LEU A 313 3.29 -31.64 -3.80
C LEU A 313 2.20 -30.65 -3.39
N TYR A 314 1.83 -30.63 -2.10
CA TYR A 314 0.86 -29.70 -1.55
C TYR A 314 1.34 -28.25 -1.60
N VAL A 315 2.59 -27.97 -1.18
CA VAL A 315 3.17 -26.63 -1.26
C VAL A 315 3.38 -26.19 -2.70
N TYR A 316 3.78 -27.09 -3.58
CA TYR A 316 3.86 -26.82 -5.02
C TYR A 316 2.48 -26.48 -5.59
N GLY A 317 1.46 -27.28 -5.26
CA GLY A 317 0.06 -27.02 -5.61
C GLY A 317 -0.42 -25.66 -5.11
N LEU A 318 -0.18 -25.34 -3.84
CA LEU A 318 -0.47 -24.03 -3.25
C LEU A 318 0.28 -22.90 -3.95
N SER A 319 1.55 -23.09 -4.31
CA SER A 319 2.35 -22.06 -4.98
C SER A 319 1.87 -21.75 -6.40
N ARG A 320 1.25 -22.73 -7.07
CA ARG A 320 0.64 -22.59 -8.39
C ARG A 320 -0.83 -22.19 -8.35
N ASP A 321 -1.46 -22.25 -7.18
CA ASP A 321 -2.82 -21.79 -7.01
C ASP A 321 -2.87 -20.26 -7.14
N LYS A 322 -3.60 -19.80 -8.16
CA LYS A 322 -3.82 -18.37 -8.41
C LYS A 322 -4.42 -17.68 -7.19
N LYS A 323 -5.25 -18.36 -6.39
CA LYS A 323 -5.85 -17.81 -5.15
C LYS A 323 -4.80 -17.51 -4.08
N VAL A 324 -3.76 -18.33 -3.98
CA VAL A 324 -2.67 -18.14 -3.01
C VAL A 324 -1.72 -17.04 -3.47
N GLN A 325 -1.42 -16.97 -4.78
CA GLN A 325 -0.66 -15.86 -5.36
C GLN A 325 -1.39 -14.52 -5.16
N GLN A 326 -2.72 -14.54 -5.23
CA GLN A 326 -3.57 -13.40 -4.92
C GLN A 326 -3.51 -12.97 -3.45
N TRP A 327 -3.13 -13.81 -2.48
CA TRP A 327 -3.00 -13.36 -1.09
C TRP A 327 -1.89 -12.33 -0.92
N HIS A 328 -0.78 -12.50 -1.64
CA HIS A 328 0.33 -11.57 -1.57
C HIS A 328 0.00 -10.24 -2.26
N GLN A 329 -0.55 -10.30 -3.47
CA GLN A 329 -0.99 -9.11 -4.20
C GLN A 329 -2.14 -8.40 -3.46
N GLY A 330 -3.08 -9.17 -2.91
CA GLY A 330 -4.20 -8.69 -2.11
C GLY A 330 -3.73 -8.01 -0.83
N PHE A 331 -2.75 -8.59 -0.12
CA PHE A 331 -2.12 -7.95 1.03
C PHE A 331 -1.51 -6.59 0.66
N LEU A 332 -0.73 -6.54 -0.43
CA LEU A 332 -0.08 -5.31 -0.85
C LEU A 332 -1.09 -4.24 -1.30
N ASN A 333 -2.12 -4.64 -2.04
CA ASN A 333 -3.20 -3.75 -2.46
C ASN A 333 -3.98 -3.21 -1.27
N ASP A 334 -4.42 -4.09 -0.36
CA ASP A 334 -5.18 -3.69 0.82
C ASP A 334 -4.33 -2.80 1.74
N ARG A 335 -3.03 -3.10 1.89
CA ARG A 335 -2.12 -2.25 2.68
C ARG A 335 -1.92 -0.88 2.03
N TYR A 336 -1.69 -0.84 0.73
CA TYR A 336 -1.56 0.42 -0.02
C TYR A 336 -2.82 1.29 0.11
N ILE A 337 -4.01 0.69 -0.03
CA ILE A 337 -5.29 1.40 0.11
C ILE A 337 -5.47 1.90 1.55
N ALA A 338 -5.15 1.07 2.55
CA ALA A 338 -5.20 1.49 3.96
C ALA A 338 -4.28 2.68 4.22
N GLU A 339 -3.03 2.60 3.77
CA GLU A 339 -2.06 3.70 3.91
C GLU A 339 -2.54 4.99 3.24
N MET A 340 -3.16 4.88 2.05
CA MET A 340 -3.73 6.03 1.35
C MET A 340 -4.83 6.69 2.17
N PHE A 341 -5.74 5.91 2.75
CA PHE A 341 -6.79 6.45 3.63
C PHE A 341 -6.24 6.99 4.95
N ARG A 342 -5.14 6.44 5.47
CA ARG A 342 -4.44 7.00 6.64
C ARG A 342 -3.91 8.40 6.36
N VAL A 343 -3.26 8.60 5.22
CA VAL A 343 -2.81 9.94 4.81
C VAL A 343 -4.02 10.87 4.65
N PHE A 344 -5.08 10.41 3.99
CA PHE A 344 -6.29 11.21 3.79
C PHE A 344 -6.95 11.66 5.10
N LEU A 345 -6.97 10.81 6.13
CA LEU A 345 -7.50 11.12 7.45
C LEU A 345 -6.85 12.37 8.08
N HIS A 346 -5.58 12.62 7.78
CA HIS A 346 -4.80 13.71 8.39
C HIS A 346 -4.89 15.03 7.63
N PHE A 347 -5.28 15.02 6.35
CA PHE A 347 -5.27 16.21 5.49
C PHE A 347 -6.66 16.62 5.00
N ILE A 348 -7.48 15.66 4.56
CA ILE A 348 -8.76 15.95 3.90
C ILE A 348 -9.79 16.57 4.86
N PRO A 349 -9.93 16.16 6.14
CA PRO A 349 -10.83 16.82 7.06
C PRO A 349 -10.52 18.31 7.25
N TYR A 350 -9.25 18.70 7.20
CA TYR A 350 -8.79 20.10 7.24
C TYR A 350 -8.92 20.81 5.89
N GLY A 351 -9.47 20.15 4.88
CA GLY A 351 -9.61 20.68 3.53
C GLY A 351 -8.34 20.61 2.69
N VAL A 352 -7.18 20.22 3.23
CA VAL A 352 -5.93 20.10 2.46
C VAL A 352 -6.09 19.03 1.38
N SER A 353 -6.03 19.46 0.11
CA SER A 353 -6.28 18.59 -1.03
C SER A 353 -5.02 17.84 -1.44
N LEU A 354 -5.15 16.52 -1.63
CA LEU A 354 -4.09 15.67 -2.15
C LEU A 354 -4.37 15.27 -3.60
N ASP A 355 -3.33 15.15 -4.41
CA ASP A 355 -3.46 14.68 -5.79
C ASP A 355 -3.70 13.16 -5.85
N ILE A 356 -4.97 12.77 -5.74
CA ILE A 356 -5.39 11.35 -5.77
C ILE A 356 -4.91 10.66 -7.05
N ARG A 357 -4.80 11.37 -8.19
CA ARG A 357 -4.33 10.79 -9.46
C ARG A 357 -2.84 10.47 -9.38
N LYS A 358 -2.03 11.39 -8.84
CA LYS A 358 -0.60 11.15 -8.59
C LYS A 358 -0.42 9.98 -7.64
N LEU A 359 -1.12 10.00 -6.51
CA LEU A 359 -0.99 8.97 -5.47
C LEU A 359 -1.36 7.60 -6.03
N SER A 360 -2.54 7.45 -6.64
CA SER A 360 -3.04 6.19 -7.21
C SER A 360 -2.21 5.66 -8.40
N GLY A 361 -1.29 6.47 -8.94
CA GLY A 361 -0.45 6.11 -10.08
C GLY A 361 -1.26 5.68 -11.30
N LYS A 362 -1.03 4.45 -11.77
CA LYS A 362 -1.77 3.84 -12.90
C LYS A 362 -2.97 3.00 -12.45
N ASN A 363 -3.20 2.84 -11.14
CA ASN A 363 -4.25 1.98 -10.63
C ASN A 363 -5.60 2.71 -10.61
N ARG A 364 -6.39 2.47 -11.65
CA ARG A 364 -7.68 3.14 -11.89
C ARG A 364 -8.74 2.78 -10.84
N GLU A 365 -8.73 1.54 -10.35
CA GLU A 365 -9.68 1.06 -9.34
C GLU A 365 -9.48 1.80 -8.01
N ILE A 366 -8.22 1.97 -7.60
CA ILE A 366 -7.89 2.68 -6.35
C ILE A 366 -8.22 4.17 -6.46
N TYR A 367 -7.91 4.79 -7.60
CA TYR A 367 -8.32 6.18 -7.86
C TYR A 367 -9.83 6.37 -7.71
N ASN A 368 -10.62 5.49 -8.31
CA ASN A 368 -12.07 5.60 -8.24
C ASN A 368 -12.64 5.33 -6.85
N LEU A 369 -12.04 4.40 -6.09
CA LEU A 369 -12.39 4.16 -4.69
C LEU A 369 -12.14 5.42 -3.84
N ALA A 370 -10.92 5.96 -3.88
CA ALA A 370 -10.54 7.18 -3.16
C ALA A 370 -11.45 8.35 -3.53
N ARG A 371 -11.60 8.60 -4.83
CA ARG A 371 -12.46 9.65 -5.38
C ARG A 371 -13.91 9.48 -4.93
N GLY A 372 -14.45 8.26 -4.97
CA GLY A 372 -15.82 7.97 -4.56
C GLY A 372 -16.04 8.34 -3.09
N VAL A 373 -15.13 7.92 -2.21
CA VAL A 373 -15.20 8.19 -0.78
C VAL A 373 -15.10 9.69 -0.49
N ILE A 374 -14.08 10.40 -1.00
CA ILE A 374 -13.92 11.82 -0.60
C ILE A 374 -15.04 12.69 -1.14
N ARG A 375 -15.72 12.26 -2.21
CA ARG A 375 -16.83 13.02 -2.82
C ARG A 375 -18.19 12.73 -2.22
N GLU A 376 -18.40 11.52 -1.71
CA GLU A 376 -19.64 11.19 -0.98
C GLU A 376 -19.78 12.05 0.29
N VAL A 377 -18.66 12.47 0.87
CA VAL A 377 -18.66 13.11 2.19
C VAL A 377 -18.54 14.65 2.10
N HIS A 378 -18.76 15.19 0.90
CA HIS A 378 -18.66 16.61 0.57
C HIS A 378 -17.24 17.21 0.71
N PRO A 379 -16.93 18.24 -0.08
CA PRO A 379 -15.69 18.97 0.08
C PRO A 379 -15.79 19.76 1.38
N CYS A 380 -15.04 19.36 2.43
CA CYS A 380 -14.78 20.23 3.56
C CYS A 380 -14.47 21.63 3.02
N SER A 381 -15.18 22.65 3.51
CA SER A 381 -14.78 24.02 3.26
C SER A 381 -13.35 24.16 3.78
N MET A 382 -12.36 24.33 2.88
CA MET A 382 -11.09 24.91 3.30
C MET A 382 -11.45 26.32 3.78
N ASN A 383 -11.60 26.47 5.09
CA ASN A 383 -11.16 27.63 5.83
C ASN A 383 -10.02 27.06 6.68
N VAL A 384 -8.81 26.94 6.11
CA VAL A 384 -7.65 26.56 6.93
C VAL A 384 -7.25 27.80 7.69
N ASP A 385 -7.87 28.03 8.84
CA ASP A 385 -7.44 29.08 9.74
C ASP A 385 -6.16 28.67 10.47
N GLN A 386 -5.57 29.61 11.22
CA GLN A 386 -4.36 29.34 11.98
C GLN A 386 -4.57 28.21 13.01
N LYS A 387 -5.77 28.11 13.60
CA LYS A 387 -6.09 27.09 14.60
C LYS A 387 -6.16 25.70 13.98
N ASP A 388 -6.79 25.58 12.82
CA ASP A 388 -6.86 24.36 12.01
C ASP A 388 -5.48 23.93 11.53
N THR A 389 -4.61 24.88 11.20
CA THR A 389 -3.21 24.62 10.85
C THR A 389 -2.44 24.02 12.02
N GLU A 390 -2.55 24.62 13.21
CA GLU A 390 -1.90 24.14 14.43
C GLU A 390 -2.41 22.73 14.80
N GLU A 391 -3.73 22.52 14.73
CA GLU A 391 -4.36 21.21 14.99
C GLU A 391 -3.92 20.14 13.97
N LEU A 392 -3.89 20.49 12.67
CA LEU A 392 -3.39 19.61 11.60
C LEU A 392 -1.93 19.20 11.83
N LEU A 393 -1.04 20.17 12.10
CA LEU A 393 0.38 19.88 12.31
C LEU A 393 0.59 19.03 13.57
N ASN A 394 -0.20 19.24 14.62
CA ASN A 394 -0.18 18.39 15.81
C ASN A 394 -0.53 16.94 15.47
N HIS A 395 -1.63 16.70 14.76
CA HIS A 395 -2.03 15.34 14.39
C HIS A 395 -1.05 14.68 13.41
N VAL A 396 -0.50 15.42 12.45
CA VAL A 396 0.55 14.92 11.55
C VAL A 396 1.81 14.55 12.34
N SER A 397 2.22 15.37 13.31
CA SER A 397 3.35 15.10 14.21
C SER A 397 3.11 13.83 15.05
N GLU A 398 1.90 13.64 15.55
CA GLU A 398 1.49 12.42 16.28
C GLU A 398 1.54 11.17 15.40
N MET A 399 0.98 11.23 14.18
CA MET A 399 1.07 10.15 13.19
C MET A 399 2.52 9.77 12.90
N LEU A 400 3.38 10.78 12.65
CA LEU A 400 4.79 10.57 12.35
C LEU A 400 5.54 9.96 13.54
N LYS A 401 5.27 10.38 14.78
CA LYS A 401 5.84 9.75 15.99
C LYS A 401 5.50 8.26 16.07
N ASP A 402 4.24 7.90 15.85
CA ASP A 402 3.79 6.51 15.85
C ASP A 402 4.45 5.71 14.71
N GLN A 403 4.58 6.30 13.51
CA GLN A 403 5.24 5.63 12.40
C GLN A 403 6.74 5.44 12.63
N VAL A 404 7.44 6.47 13.09
CA VAL A 404 8.87 6.38 13.43
C VAL A 404 9.09 5.30 14.49
N ALA A 405 8.29 5.29 15.55
CA ALA A 405 8.34 4.26 16.59
C ALA A 405 8.10 2.85 16.01
N TYR A 406 7.07 2.68 15.18
CA TYR A 406 6.78 1.42 14.51
C TYR A 406 7.94 0.92 13.64
N HIS A 407 8.53 1.78 12.82
CA HIS A 407 9.61 1.42 11.92
C HIS A 407 10.90 1.11 12.70
N GLN A 408 11.24 1.88 13.73
CA GLN A 408 12.39 1.61 14.59
C GLN A 408 12.25 0.29 15.36
N GLU A 409 11.08 0.02 15.94
CA GLU A 409 10.83 -1.26 16.64
C GLU A 409 10.87 -2.44 15.66
N SER A 410 10.27 -2.28 14.47
CA SER A 410 10.24 -3.30 13.43
C SER A 410 11.64 -3.60 12.87
N ALA A 411 12.46 -2.56 12.66
CA ALA A 411 13.86 -2.68 12.29
C ALA A 411 14.62 -3.50 13.35
N ALA A 412 14.58 -3.06 14.61
CA ALA A 412 15.28 -3.74 15.70
C ALA A 412 14.81 -5.21 15.85
N ARG A 413 13.52 -5.47 15.69
CA ARG A 413 12.91 -6.80 15.71
C ARG A 413 13.47 -7.71 14.62
N TYR A 414 13.47 -7.26 13.36
CA TYR A 414 13.96 -8.06 12.25
C TYR A 414 15.49 -8.18 12.25
N GLY A 415 16.21 -7.14 12.66
CA GLY A 415 17.66 -7.16 12.88
C GLY A 415 18.08 -8.24 13.88
N ARG A 416 17.43 -8.31 15.06
CA ARG A 416 17.69 -9.35 16.06
C ARG A 416 17.51 -10.77 15.51
N VAL A 417 16.46 -11.00 14.72
CA VAL A 417 16.22 -12.30 14.08
C VAL A 417 17.31 -12.60 13.06
N ALA A 418 17.65 -11.64 12.19
CA ALA A 418 18.67 -11.81 11.16
C ALA A 418 20.05 -12.12 11.75
N ASP A 419 20.50 -11.33 12.73
CA ASP A 419 21.80 -11.51 13.39
C ASP A 419 21.89 -12.86 14.12
N SER A 420 20.80 -13.26 14.79
CA SER A 420 20.72 -14.55 15.45
C SER A 420 20.80 -15.70 14.45
N LEU A 421 20.02 -15.64 13.36
CA LEU A 421 20.05 -16.65 12.31
C LEU A 421 21.42 -16.73 11.62
N GLU A 422 22.07 -15.60 11.36
CA GLU A 422 23.41 -15.55 10.76
C GLU A 422 24.47 -16.18 11.68
N LYS A 423 24.41 -15.87 12.98
CA LYS A 423 25.27 -16.50 13.99
C LYS A 423 25.09 -18.01 14.03
N TRP A 424 23.84 -18.49 14.05
CA TRP A 424 23.53 -19.92 14.03
C TRP A 424 23.98 -20.59 12.73
N ASN A 425 23.77 -19.94 11.59
CA ASN A 425 24.20 -20.45 10.29
C ASN A 425 25.73 -20.65 10.26
N LYS A 426 26.50 -19.64 10.69
CA LYS A 426 27.98 -19.73 10.76
C LYS A 426 28.44 -20.83 11.72
N TRP A 427 27.82 -20.94 12.89
CA TRP A 427 28.19 -21.95 13.90
C TRP A 427 27.90 -23.37 13.43
N ILE A 428 26.71 -23.63 12.89
CA ILE A 428 26.31 -24.95 12.40
C ILE A 428 27.08 -25.34 11.14
N PHE A 429 27.35 -24.39 10.24
CA PHE A 429 28.23 -24.63 9.10
C PHE A 429 29.63 -25.07 9.56
N SER A 430 30.21 -24.37 10.55
CA SER A 430 31.54 -24.71 11.08
C SER A 430 31.56 -26.09 11.74
N ILE A 431 30.55 -26.42 12.55
CA ILE A 431 30.43 -27.75 13.17
C ILE A 431 30.20 -28.83 12.12
N GLY A 432 29.31 -28.58 11.16
CA GLY A 432 29.04 -29.49 10.05
C GLY A 432 30.31 -29.79 9.26
N PHE A 433 31.10 -28.77 8.95
CA PHE A 433 32.39 -28.92 8.28
C PHE A 433 33.36 -29.78 9.09
N VAL A 434 33.51 -29.51 10.40
CA VAL A 434 34.36 -30.32 11.29
C VAL A 434 33.88 -31.77 11.35
N VAL A 435 32.58 -32.02 11.45
CA VAL A 435 32.02 -33.38 11.50
C VAL A 435 32.22 -34.12 10.18
N VAL A 436 32.11 -33.44 9.04
CA VAL A 436 32.41 -34.04 7.72
C VAL A 436 33.88 -34.43 7.62
N ILE A 437 34.81 -33.57 8.07
CA ILE A 437 36.25 -33.89 8.14
C ILE A 437 36.50 -35.06 9.09
N LEU A 438 35.90 -35.02 10.29
CA LEU A 438 36.06 -36.08 11.28
C LEU A 438 35.53 -37.41 10.75
N ARG A 439 34.39 -37.40 10.03
CA ARG A 439 33.85 -38.58 9.34
C ARG A 439 34.82 -39.08 8.27
N ALA A 440 35.42 -38.20 7.47
CA ALA A 440 36.39 -38.60 6.47
C ALA A 440 37.61 -39.28 7.11
N VAL A 441 38.17 -38.70 8.18
CA VAL A 441 39.28 -39.28 8.94
C VAL A 441 38.88 -40.62 9.57
N LEU A 442 37.70 -40.70 10.19
CA LEU A 442 37.18 -41.91 10.80
C LEU A 442 36.95 -43.02 9.77
N GLN A 443 36.51 -42.67 8.56
CA GLN A 443 36.35 -43.62 7.46
C GLN A 443 37.70 -44.22 7.04
N PHE A 444 38.80 -43.45 7.06
CA PHE A 444 40.15 -43.98 6.85
C PHE A 444 40.63 -44.80 8.06
N ALA A 445 40.48 -44.29 9.29
CA ALA A 445 40.97 -44.95 10.49
C ALA A 445 40.30 -46.30 10.78
N ILE A 446 38.99 -46.43 10.55
CA ILE A 446 38.23 -47.69 10.76
C ILE A 446 38.69 -48.80 9.79
N VAL A 447 39.22 -48.46 8.61
CA VAL A 447 39.81 -49.45 7.69
C VAL A 447 41.08 -50.06 8.27
N TYR A 448 41.84 -49.29 9.07
CA TYR A 448 43.12 -49.72 9.64
C TYR A 448 43.02 -50.20 11.10
N MET A 449 41.97 -49.82 11.83
CA MET A 449 41.72 -50.24 13.22
C MET A 449 40.25 -50.67 13.40
N PRO A 450 39.91 -51.94 13.11
CA PRO A 450 38.56 -52.44 13.33
C PRO A 450 38.26 -52.44 14.84
N LEU A 451 37.25 -51.69 15.25
CA LEU A 451 36.75 -51.70 16.62
C LEU A 451 36.13 -53.07 16.92
N SER A 452 36.68 -53.78 17.90
CA SER A 452 36.19 -55.07 18.38
C SER A 452 35.04 -54.88 19.36
N GLY A 453 33.89 -55.47 19.05
CA GLY A 453 32.67 -55.40 19.86
C GLY A 453 31.42 -55.53 19.00
N SER A 454 30.42 -56.23 19.52
CA SER A 454 29.09 -56.28 18.93
C SER A 454 28.04 -56.24 20.04
N SER A 455 26.94 -55.56 19.76
CA SER A 455 25.76 -55.54 20.61
C SER A 455 24.56 -55.85 19.72
N ASN A 456 23.72 -56.80 20.14
CA ASN A 456 22.50 -57.20 19.43
C ASN A 456 22.69 -57.47 17.91
N GLY A 457 23.82 -58.07 17.53
CA GLY A 457 24.11 -58.44 16.13
C GLY A 457 24.67 -57.32 15.25
N ILE A 458 24.88 -56.11 15.77
CA ILE A 458 25.50 -54.98 15.05
C ILE A 458 26.92 -54.75 15.58
N SER A 459 27.90 -54.67 14.68
CA SER A 459 29.28 -54.36 15.06
C SER A 459 29.41 -52.90 15.50
N THR A 460 30.28 -52.63 16.48
CA THR A 460 30.56 -51.26 16.92
C THR A 460 31.05 -50.38 15.76
N THR A 461 31.82 -50.95 14.82
CA THR A 461 32.23 -50.28 13.58
C THR A 461 31.05 -49.86 12.69
N SER A 462 30.03 -50.71 12.55
CA SER A 462 28.83 -50.39 11.77
C SER A 462 28.02 -49.28 12.43
N PHE A 463 27.87 -49.33 13.77
CA PHE A 463 27.21 -48.28 14.54
C PHE A 463 27.88 -46.92 14.37
N VAL A 464 29.21 -46.83 14.58
CA VAL A 464 29.92 -45.54 14.47
C VAL A 464 29.84 -44.98 13.04
N ARG A 465 29.96 -45.84 12.01
CA ARG A 465 29.82 -45.41 10.61
C ARG A 465 28.40 -44.88 10.33
N SER A 466 27.36 -45.57 10.76
CA SER A 466 25.97 -45.12 10.59
C SER A 466 25.67 -43.84 11.36
N PHE A 467 26.16 -43.70 12.59
CA PHE A 467 26.02 -42.47 13.36
C PHE A 467 26.73 -41.28 12.69
N ALA A 468 27.97 -41.45 12.25
CA ALA A 468 28.73 -40.40 11.57
C ALA A 468 28.08 -40.01 10.23
N ASN A 469 27.55 -40.98 9.48
CA ASN A 469 26.80 -40.72 8.25
C ASN A 469 25.51 -39.93 8.52
N MET A 470 24.76 -40.30 9.56
CA MET A 470 23.56 -39.58 9.98
C MET A 470 23.89 -38.14 10.40
N ALA A 471 24.90 -37.94 11.22
CA ALA A 471 25.34 -36.62 11.67
C ALA A 471 25.80 -35.74 10.50
N ALA A 472 26.55 -36.32 9.55
CA ALA A 472 26.99 -35.62 8.34
C ALA A 472 25.86 -35.29 7.36
N LEU A 473 24.69 -35.95 7.45
CA LEU A 473 23.49 -35.60 6.69
C LEU A 473 22.63 -34.55 7.42
N LEU A 474 22.47 -34.68 8.73
CA LEU A 474 21.64 -33.78 9.55
C LEU A 474 22.25 -32.39 9.71
N LEU A 475 23.56 -32.26 9.89
CA LEU A 475 24.21 -30.98 10.15
C LEU A 475 24.13 -30.01 8.95
N PRO A 476 24.44 -30.43 7.69
CA PRO A 476 24.20 -29.59 6.52
C PRO A 476 22.73 -29.25 6.31
N ALA A 477 21.80 -30.15 6.66
CA ALA A 477 20.37 -29.87 6.57
C ALA A 477 19.91 -28.84 7.61
N TRP A 478 20.47 -28.88 8.82
CA TRP A 478 20.31 -27.82 9.81
C TRP A 478 20.90 -26.49 9.32
N ALA A 479 22.09 -26.48 8.73
CA ALA A 479 22.66 -25.25 8.15
C ALA A 479 21.76 -24.69 7.02
N SER A 480 21.30 -25.57 6.13
CA SER A 480 20.36 -25.24 5.05
C SER A 480 19.04 -24.66 5.58
N TYR A 481 18.54 -25.13 6.72
CA TYR A 481 17.36 -24.55 7.38
C TYR A 481 17.56 -23.07 7.79
N PHE A 482 18.69 -22.75 8.44
CA PHE A 482 18.99 -21.37 8.82
C PHE A 482 19.22 -20.49 7.60
N SER A 483 19.95 -21.00 6.61
CA SER A 483 20.19 -20.31 5.33
C SER A 483 18.89 -20.08 4.54
N SER A 484 17.98 -21.06 4.53
CA SER A 484 16.67 -20.99 3.89
C SER A 484 15.79 -19.95 4.56
N LYS A 485 15.75 -19.91 5.90
CA LYS A 485 15.05 -18.84 6.64
C LYS A 485 15.63 -17.46 6.37
N LEU A 486 16.95 -17.33 6.32
CA LEU A 486 17.60 -16.05 5.99
C LEU A 486 17.24 -15.57 4.58
N GLY A 487 17.27 -16.48 3.59
CA GLY A 487 17.03 -16.13 2.18
C GLY A 487 15.55 -16.04 1.79
N GLN A 488 14.66 -16.81 2.41
CA GLN A 488 13.23 -16.82 2.05
C GLN A 488 12.39 -15.86 2.90
N CYS A 489 12.74 -15.66 4.17
CA CYS A 489 12.03 -14.71 5.03
C CYS A 489 12.63 -13.30 4.99
N ASN A 490 13.80 -13.10 4.36
CA ASN A 490 14.41 -11.81 4.07
C ASN A 490 14.49 -10.81 5.24
N TYR A 491 14.66 -11.30 6.47
CA TYR A 491 14.64 -10.46 7.69
C TYR A 491 15.66 -9.31 7.64
N ARG A 492 16.86 -9.53 7.06
CA ARG A 492 17.88 -8.49 6.91
C ARG A 492 17.41 -7.36 5.99
N TYR A 493 16.73 -7.71 4.90
CA TYR A 493 16.16 -6.75 3.97
C TYR A 493 15.05 -5.94 4.63
N HIS A 494 14.11 -6.61 5.31
CA HIS A 494 13.04 -5.94 6.05
C HIS A 494 13.58 -5.00 7.12
N SER A 495 14.61 -5.41 7.89
CA SER A 495 15.30 -4.54 8.85
C SER A 495 15.78 -3.24 8.21
N ARG A 496 16.57 -3.35 7.13
CA ARG A 496 17.14 -2.19 6.41
C ARG A 496 16.07 -1.29 5.80
N ASN A 497 14.98 -1.87 5.30
CA ASN A 497 13.88 -1.09 4.75
C ASN A 497 13.17 -0.28 5.83
N HIS A 498 12.90 -0.91 6.98
CA HIS A 498 12.33 -0.20 8.13
C HIS A 498 13.31 0.85 8.70
N GLU A 499 14.62 0.59 8.71
CA GLU A 499 15.65 1.59 9.11
C GLU A 499 15.62 2.81 8.19
N ARG A 500 15.59 2.60 6.86
CA ARG A 500 15.53 3.68 5.88
C ARG A 500 14.24 4.49 6.02
N MET A 501 13.09 3.82 6.08
CA MET A 501 11.80 4.50 6.22
C MET A 501 11.70 5.26 7.55
N GLY A 502 12.17 4.67 8.65
CA GLY A 502 12.21 5.33 9.94
C GLY A 502 13.11 6.58 9.95
N ALA A 503 14.21 6.59 9.19
CA ALA A 503 15.05 7.76 9.03
C ALA A 503 14.37 8.87 8.22
N GLN A 504 13.74 8.52 7.09
CA GLN A 504 13.01 9.48 6.25
C GLN A 504 11.84 10.12 7.01
N LEU A 505 11.05 9.33 7.73
CA LEU A 505 9.94 9.83 8.53
C LEU A 505 10.40 10.65 9.73
N SER A 506 11.60 10.38 10.28
CA SER A 506 12.17 11.19 11.36
C SER A 506 12.60 12.57 10.85
N GLU A 507 13.15 12.66 9.64
CA GLU A 507 13.50 13.93 9.01
C GLU A 507 12.24 14.80 8.77
N GLU A 508 11.16 14.18 8.28
CA GLU A 508 9.88 14.89 8.13
C GLU A 508 9.23 15.25 9.47
N LEU A 509 9.38 14.42 10.51
CA LEU A 509 8.92 14.76 11.86
C LEU A 509 9.64 16.01 12.40
N ASP A 510 10.96 16.08 12.23
CA ASP A 510 11.75 17.23 12.65
C ASP A 510 11.33 18.50 11.88
N ARG A 511 11.03 18.37 10.58
CA ARG A 511 10.52 19.46 9.76
C ARG A 511 9.13 19.93 10.20
N VAL A 512 8.20 19.02 10.45
CA VAL A 512 6.86 19.36 10.95
C VAL A 512 6.95 20.07 12.30
N GLN A 513 7.82 19.62 13.21
CA GLN A 513 8.06 20.30 14.49
C GLN A 513 8.62 21.71 14.32
N GLN A 514 9.57 21.91 13.40
CA GLN A 514 10.07 23.25 13.09
C GLN A 514 8.98 24.18 12.54
N LEU A 515 8.03 23.65 11.77
CA LEU A 515 6.88 24.43 11.29
C LEU A 515 5.92 24.82 12.42
N GLN A 516 5.76 23.97 13.43
CA GLN A 516 4.95 24.27 14.62
C GLN A 516 5.53 25.41 15.46
N ASP A 517 6.85 25.62 15.41
CA ASP A 517 7.55 26.66 16.17
C ASP A 517 7.50 28.06 15.49
N LEU A 518 6.87 28.19 14.32
CA LEU A 518 6.81 29.47 13.59
C LEU A 518 5.79 30.44 14.21
N GLU A 519 6.28 31.61 14.66
CA GLU A 519 5.45 32.66 15.29
C GLU A 519 4.38 33.28 14.38
N HIS A 520 4.54 33.20 13.05
CA HIS A 520 3.68 33.86 12.07
C HIS A 520 2.67 32.92 11.39
N GLY A 521 2.45 31.73 11.96
CA GLY A 521 1.65 30.68 11.32
C GLY A 521 2.35 30.06 10.11
N VAL A 522 1.79 28.96 9.61
CA VAL A 522 2.36 28.22 8.48
C VAL A 522 1.56 28.51 7.21
N PRO A 523 2.19 29.07 6.15
CA PRO A 523 1.53 29.28 4.88
C PRO A 523 0.95 27.98 4.31
N LEU A 524 -0.25 28.06 3.72
CA LEU A 524 -0.96 26.89 3.15
C LEU A 524 -0.14 26.17 2.08
N GLU A 525 0.72 26.87 1.36
CA GLU A 525 1.62 26.29 0.36
C GLU A 525 2.63 25.32 0.97
N ILE A 526 3.15 25.67 2.15
CA ILE A 526 4.07 24.81 2.89
C ILE A 526 3.32 23.58 3.39
N ILE A 527 2.09 23.74 3.86
CA ILE A 527 1.23 22.63 4.29
C ILE A 527 0.94 21.69 3.11
N ASN A 528 0.56 22.21 1.95
CA ASN A 528 0.34 21.42 0.73
C ASN A 528 1.60 20.64 0.33
N THR A 529 2.77 21.30 0.40
CA THR A 529 4.05 20.66 0.06
C THR A 529 4.36 19.50 1.01
N VAL A 530 4.22 19.73 2.31
CA VAL A 530 4.41 18.68 3.34
C VAL A 530 3.41 17.54 3.13
N ALA A 531 2.15 17.84 2.83
CA ALA A 531 1.12 16.84 2.58
C ALA A 531 1.46 15.95 1.36
N GLU A 532 1.94 16.55 0.26
CA GLU A 532 2.36 15.80 -0.92
C GLU A 532 3.61 14.95 -0.69
N GLU A 533 4.61 15.49 0.01
CA GLU A 533 5.86 14.79 0.32
C GLU A 533 5.62 13.62 1.27
N LEU A 534 4.81 13.82 2.32
CA LEU A 534 4.41 12.74 3.23
C LEU A 534 3.60 11.66 2.51
N ALA A 535 2.65 12.05 1.66
CA ALA A 535 1.90 11.10 0.86
C ALA A 535 2.83 10.30 -0.09
N GLU A 536 3.85 10.93 -0.66
CA GLU A 536 4.83 10.27 -1.52
C GLU A 536 5.73 9.29 -0.74
N ILE A 537 6.24 9.67 0.42
CA ILE A 537 7.05 8.80 1.28
C ILE A 537 6.21 7.59 1.73
N MET A 538 4.99 7.81 2.22
CA MET A 538 4.15 6.75 2.77
C MET A 538 3.55 5.82 1.70
N LEU A 539 3.25 6.33 0.50
CA LEU A 539 2.54 5.56 -0.55
C LEU A 539 3.43 5.11 -1.71
N VAL A 540 4.43 5.90 -2.08
CA VAL A 540 5.31 5.54 -3.20
C VAL A 540 6.52 4.80 -2.64
N GLU A 541 7.22 5.35 -1.66
CA GLU A 541 8.44 4.72 -1.18
C GLU A 541 8.19 3.51 -0.28
N ASP A 542 7.20 3.54 0.62
CA ASP A 542 6.94 2.40 1.51
C ASP A 542 6.20 1.26 0.80
N THR A 543 5.14 1.53 0.03
CA THR A 543 4.27 0.47 -0.51
C THR A 543 4.57 0.10 -1.97
N SER A 544 5.00 1.04 -2.83
CA SER A 544 5.37 0.73 -4.22
C SER A 544 6.72 0.00 -4.35
N ALA A 545 7.70 0.32 -3.48
CA ALA A 545 8.96 -0.40 -3.42
C ALA A 545 8.77 -1.88 -2.99
N TRP A 546 7.75 -2.17 -2.19
CA TRP A 546 7.34 -3.55 -1.88
C TRP A 546 6.70 -4.23 -3.09
N TYR A 547 5.87 -3.51 -3.85
CA TYR A 547 5.21 -4.02 -5.05
C TYR A 547 6.21 -4.42 -6.14
N ASP A 548 7.17 -3.56 -6.46
CA ASP A 548 8.14 -3.79 -7.54
C ASP A 548 9.21 -4.83 -7.18
N LYS A 549 9.70 -4.83 -5.93
CA LYS A 549 10.76 -5.77 -5.54
C LYS A 549 10.23 -7.12 -5.10
N ILE A 550 9.03 -7.22 -4.53
CA ILE A 550 8.50 -8.52 -4.12
C ILE A 550 7.88 -9.27 -5.31
N SER A 551 7.27 -8.55 -6.27
CA SER A 551 6.87 -9.16 -7.57
C SER A 551 8.09 -9.62 -8.39
N ALA A 552 9.23 -8.93 -8.26
CA ALA A 552 10.51 -9.35 -8.85
C ALA A 552 11.23 -10.44 -8.04
N SER A 553 11.02 -10.52 -6.72
CA SER A 553 11.56 -11.58 -5.87
C SER A 553 10.79 -12.88 -6.14
N ALA A 554 11.52 -13.97 -6.35
CA ALA A 554 11.03 -15.28 -6.76
C ALA A 554 10.14 -16.02 -5.72
N VAL A 555 9.22 -15.32 -5.05
CA VAL A 555 8.14 -15.94 -4.27
C VAL A 555 7.07 -16.52 -5.22
N THR A 556 6.88 -15.91 -6.40
CA THR A 556 5.96 -16.37 -7.47
C THR A 556 6.63 -17.19 -8.57
N LYS A 557 7.96 -17.13 -8.71
CA LYS A 557 8.71 -17.96 -9.67
C LYS A 557 9.34 -19.16 -8.94
N MET A 558 8.57 -20.26 -8.87
CA MET A 558 9.16 -21.60 -8.92
C MET A 558 9.54 -21.91 -10.37
#